data_AF-A0A1V5XQ09-F1
#
_entry.id   AF-A0A1V5XQ09-F1
#
_cell.length_a   1.000
_cell.length_b   1.000
_cell.length_c   1.000
_cell.angle_alpha   90.00
_cell.angle_beta   90.00
_cell.angle_gamma   90.00
#
_symmetry.space_group_name_H-M   'P 1'
#
loop_
_entity.id
_entity.type
_entity.pdbx_description
1 polymer ?
#
loop_
_entity_poly.entity_id
_entity_poly.type
_entity_poly.pdbx_seq_one_letter_code
_entity_poly.pdbx_strand_id
1 'polypeptide(L)'
;MRISSLVALAAAGLVIGLVACGSDDDEPGGSSGGTGGATGGTGGATGGTGGFIPGGSGGEETGGTGGGPTGGTGGGETGGTGGGETGGTGGAAGQGGVAGSAGTAGTAGTAGTAGTAGTAGTAGAAGTAGAAGSGGQSNCTLITYENLAPYQVAPGQGAVFYAEVDPNIEGADPDLGSLEFYEEATGTFNLGTGDNANYETCSQCMRVLADVTQSAVGKFFFQSKGMITVDASAGPTSGGLKATLTGVELIEVTIDENTAKSTPVPNGACLALPASFELYIEPPPPTWTCDLEYYRDGQFCDCTCGAWDPDCDDPANDVFDCDDGEVCKKDGSGDPICTNP
;
A
#
# COMPACT_ATOMS: atom_id res chain seq x y z
N MET A 1 11.02 -3.25 13.94
CA MET A 1 9.96 -3.98 14.69
C MET A 1 8.67 -3.33 14.24
N ARG A 2 7.97 -3.96 13.28
CA ARG A 2 6.68 -3.43 12.81
C ARG A 2 5.78 -3.39 14.04
N ILE A 3 5.19 -2.23 14.34
CA ILE A 3 4.25 -2.13 15.46
C ILE A 3 3.12 -3.07 15.07
N SER A 4 3.04 -4.22 15.74
CA SER A 4 1.94 -5.16 15.58
C SER A 4 0.72 -4.49 16.20
N SER A 5 0.11 -3.58 15.45
CA SER A 5 -1.09 -2.82 15.83
C SER A 5 -2.35 -3.69 15.84
N LEU A 6 -2.19 -5.03 15.86
CA LEU A 6 -3.29 -5.98 16.09
C LEU A 6 -4.06 -5.67 17.40
N VAL A 7 -3.48 -4.87 18.31
CA VAL A 7 -4.12 -4.46 19.58
C VAL A 7 -4.30 -2.93 19.69
N ALA A 8 -3.83 -2.12 18.74
CA ALA A 8 -3.99 -0.66 18.79
C ALA A 8 -5.37 -0.17 18.30
N LEU A 9 -6.22 -1.08 17.81
CA LEU A 9 -7.60 -0.74 17.42
C LEU A 9 -8.50 -0.36 18.60
N ALA A 10 -8.10 -0.61 19.86
CA ALA A 10 -8.85 -0.21 21.04
C ALA A 10 -8.51 1.19 21.56
N ALA A 11 -7.50 1.87 20.99
CA ALA A 11 -7.04 3.19 21.46
C ALA A 11 -7.43 4.36 20.53
N ALA A 12 -7.77 4.08 19.27
CA ALA A 12 -8.43 5.07 18.43
C ALA A 12 -9.90 5.11 18.82
N GLY A 13 -10.23 6.01 19.76
CA GLY A 13 -11.60 6.48 19.98
C GLY A 13 -12.10 7.16 18.72
N LEU A 14 -12.40 6.36 17.69
CA LEU A 14 -13.04 6.78 16.47
C LEU A 14 -14.49 7.12 16.85
N VAL A 15 -14.69 8.35 17.33
CA VAL A 15 -16.00 8.97 17.48
C VAL A 15 -16.51 9.27 16.06
N ILE A 16 -16.81 8.23 15.30
CA ILE A 16 -17.82 8.34 14.24
C ILE A 16 -19.13 8.44 15.00
N GLY A 17 -19.74 9.63 14.93
CA GLY A 17 -20.89 10.02 15.75
C GLY A 17 -21.99 8.96 15.85
N LEU A 18 -21.97 8.19 16.93
CA LEU A 18 -23.10 7.42 17.41
C LEU A 18 -23.56 8.06 18.72
N VAL A 19 -24.59 8.88 18.60
CA VAL A 19 -25.43 9.30 19.72
C VAL A 19 -26.00 8.05 20.39
N ALA A 20 -25.52 7.73 21.59
CA ALA A 20 -26.23 6.90 22.54
C ALA A 20 -25.81 7.23 23.98
N CYS A 21 -26.77 7.73 24.77
CA CYS A 21 -26.62 7.97 26.20
C CYS A 21 -26.49 6.66 27.00
N GLY A 22 -25.74 6.66 28.10
CA GLY A 22 -25.78 5.56 29.07
C GLY A 22 -24.74 5.69 30.19
N SER A 23 -25.20 6.14 31.35
CA SER A 23 -24.47 6.47 32.56
C SER A 23 -23.88 5.29 33.37
N ASP A 24 -22.87 5.62 34.19
CA ASP A 24 -22.54 5.13 35.55
C ASP A 24 -21.53 3.96 35.77
N ASP A 25 -20.44 4.35 36.45
CA ASP A 25 -19.75 3.78 37.62
C ASP A 25 -19.14 2.36 37.63
N ASP A 26 -17.81 2.27 37.80
CA ASP A 26 -17.13 1.85 39.05
C ASP A 26 -15.68 1.37 38.82
N GLU A 27 -14.73 2.04 39.50
CA GLU A 27 -13.34 1.61 39.74
C GLU A 27 -13.30 0.45 40.76
N PRO A 28 -12.25 -0.40 40.85
CA PRO A 28 -11.01 0.02 41.53
C PRO A 28 -9.67 -0.70 41.16
N GLY A 29 -8.57 0.05 41.29
CA GLY A 29 -7.39 -0.26 42.14
C GLY A 29 -6.52 -1.52 41.97
N GLY A 30 -5.24 -1.31 41.63
CA GLY A 30 -4.14 -1.56 42.59
C GLY A 30 -3.21 -2.81 42.48
N SER A 31 -1.92 -2.52 42.23
CA SER A 31 -0.72 -3.05 42.93
C SER A 31 0.04 -4.31 42.43
N SER A 32 1.19 -4.03 41.80
CA SER A 32 2.58 -4.47 42.08
C SER A 32 2.93 -5.90 42.57
N GLY A 33 3.95 -6.49 41.91
CA GLY A 33 5.14 -7.04 42.59
C GLY A 33 5.51 -8.49 42.29
N GLY A 34 6.81 -8.76 42.01
CA GLY A 34 7.41 -10.08 42.28
C GLY A 34 8.49 -10.56 41.30
N THR A 35 9.75 -10.39 41.69
CA THR A 35 10.97 -10.90 41.04
C THR A 35 11.33 -12.34 41.43
N GLY A 36 12.03 -13.06 40.53
CA GLY A 36 13.23 -13.85 40.90
C GLY A 36 13.18 -15.37 40.69
N GLY A 37 14.32 -15.93 40.25
CA GLY A 37 14.71 -17.31 40.56
C GLY A 37 15.31 -18.14 39.42
N ALA A 38 16.63 -18.20 39.36
CA ALA A 38 17.43 -19.07 38.49
C ALA A 38 17.54 -20.53 39.02
N THR A 39 17.95 -21.47 38.17
CA THR A 39 19.05 -22.48 38.34
C THR A 39 18.88 -23.66 37.35
N GLY A 40 19.89 -23.93 36.51
CA GLY A 40 20.70 -25.17 36.55
C GLY A 40 20.23 -26.20 35.48
N GLY A 41 21.05 -26.92 34.72
CA GLY A 41 22.49 -27.16 34.74
C GLY A 41 22.94 -27.92 33.47
N THR A 42 24.14 -28.48 33.58
CA THR A 42 25.16 -28.73 32.55
C THR A 42 25.27 -30.17 32.03
N GLY A 43 25.93 -30.32 30.87
CA GLY A 43 26.78 -31.47 30.49
C GLY A 43 26.24 -32.29 29.30
N GLY A 44 27.00 -32.70 28.28
CA GLY A 44 28.43 -32.59 27.99
C GLY A 44 28.84 -33.68 26.99
N ALA A 45 29.67 -33.30 25.99
CA ALA A 45 30.76 -34.06 25.32
C ALA A 45 30.42 -35.37 24.56
N THR A 46 31.08 -35.87 23.51
CA THR A 46 32.40 -35.70 22.82
C THR A 46 32.28 -36.42 21.45
N GLY A 47 32.81 -35.89 20.33
CA GLY A 47 34.08 -36.33 19.69
C GLY A 47 33.85 -37.33 18.52
N GLY A 48 34.50 -37.30 17.36
CA GLY A 48 35.53 -36.45 16.75
C GLY A 48 35.97 -37.00 15.37
N THR A 49 36.58 -36.11 14.55
CA THR A 49 37.72 -36.31 13.59
C THR A 49 37.61 -37.31 12.43
N GLY A 50 38.08 -37.07 11.19
CA GLY A 50 38.85 -35.98 10.56
C GLY A 50 39.40 -36.37 9.17
N GLY A 51 40.02 -35.43 8.44
CA GLY A 51 40.95 -35.63 7.28
C GLY A 51 40.44 -35.18 5.89
N PHE A 52 40.69 -33.95 5.37
CA PHE A 52 41.89 -33.33 4.73
C PHE A 52 42.20 -33.84 3.29
N ILE A 53 41.78 -33.18 2.17
CA ILE A 53 42.41 -32.08 1.32
C ILE A 53 43.44 -32.62 0.29
N PRO A 54 43.79 -31.99 -0.88
CA PRO A 54 43.33 -30.76 -1.60
C PRO A 54 43.06 -30.89 -3.13
N GLY A 55 42.47 -29.83 -3.72
CA GLY A 55 43.14 -29.08 -4.81
C GLY A 55 42.47 -28.99 -6.18
N GLY A 56 42.32 -27.77 -6.72
CA GLY A 56 42.16 -27.52 -8.17
C GLY A 56 41.32 -26.30 -8.53
N SER A 57 41.93 -25.35 -9.23
CA SER A 57 41.53 -23.96 -9.50
C SER A 57 40.93 -23.70 -10.90
N GLY A 58 40.09 -22.66 -11.01
CA GLY A 58 40.18 -21.61 -12.04
C GLY A 58 39.54 -21.85 -13.41
N GLY A 59 38.89 -20.80 -13.95
CA GLY A 59 38.62 -20.62 -15.38
C GLY A 59 37.29 -19.97 -15.71
N GLU A 60 37.25 -18.63 -15.78
CA GLU A 60 36.34 -17.91 -16.68
C GLU A 60 36.80 -18.13 -18.13
N GLU A 61 35.86 -18.26 -19.06
CA GLU A 61 36.04 -17.81 -20.45
C GLU A 61 34.66 -17.59 -21.09
N THR A 62 34.65 -16.67 -22.06
CA THR A 62 33.50 -16.02 -22.66
C THR A 62 33.19 -16.57 -24.06
N GLY A 63 31.95 -16.34 -24.53
CA GLY A 63 31.66 -16.08 -25.95
C GLY A 63 31.13 -17.24 -26.80
N GLY A 64 30.21 -16.91 -27.72
CA GLY A 64 30.00 -17.69 -28.94
C GLY A 64 28.56 -17.83 -29.44
N THR A 65 28.04 -16.78 -30.08
CA THR A 65 26.87 -16.79 -30.98
C THR A 65 27.10 -17.57 -32.27
N GLY A 66 26.03 -18.01 -32.95
CA GLY A 66 26.00 -18.13 -34.42
C GLY A 66 25.54 -19.47 -34.97
N GLY A 67 24.49 -19.46 -35.80
CA GLY A 67 23.84 -20.64 -36.37
C GLY A 67 24.18 -20.98 -37.82
N GLY A 68 23.51 -22.06 -38.27
CA GLY A 68 23.25 -22.44 -39.67
C GLY A 68 24.37 -23.20 -40.42
N PRO A 69 24.05 -23.80 -41.59
CA PRO A 69 23.13 -24.93 -41.80
C PRO A 69 23.76 -26.05 -42.66
N THR A 70 22.92 -27.01 -43.12
CA THR A 70 23.17 -28.10 -44.12
C THR A 70 23.88 -29.33 -43.55
N GLY A 71 23.60 -30.58 -43.90
CA GLY A 71 22.74 -31.22 -44.88
C GLY A 71 23.24 -32.66 -44.98
N GLY A 72 22.38 -33.66 -44.81
CA GLY A 72 22.81 -35.06 -44.76
C GLY A 72 21.66 -36.02 -45.03
N THR A 73 21.66 -36.56 -46.25
CA THR A 73 20.72 -37.54 -46.80
C THR A 73 21.04 -38.98 -46.39
N GLY A 74 20.01 -39.82 -46.30
CA GLY A 74 20.07 -41.29 -46.26
C GLY A 74 19.05 -41.81 -45.25
N GLY A 75 17.97 -42.51 -45.59
CA GLY A 75 17.78 -43.52 -46.63
C GLY A 75 17.57 -44.85 -45.91
N GLY A 76 16.38 -45.45 -46.04
CA GLY A 76 16.11 -46.81 -45.54
C GLY A 76 14.69 -47.01 -45.03
N GLU A 77 13.82 -47.46 -45.93
CA GLU A 77 12.48 -47.96 -45.63
C GLU A 77 12.52 -49.29 -44.85
N THR A 78 11.49 -49.56 -44.06
CA THR A 78 10.68 -50.79 -44.11
C THR A 78 9.47 -50.65 -43.17
N GLY A 79 8.30 -51.04 -43.67
CA GLY A 79 7.00 -50.75 -43.08
C GLY A 79 6.52 -51.72 -41.99
N GLY A 80 5.40 -51.32 -41.39
CA GLY A 80 4.56 -52.14 -40.52
C GLY A 80 3.24 -51.43 -40.28
N THR A 81 2.18 -51.89 -40.95
CA THR A 81 0.79 -51.43 -40.82
C THR A 81 0.13 -52.00 -39.57
N GLY A 82 -0.64 -51.19 -38.84
CA GLY A 82 -1.53 -51.69 -37.79
C GLY A 82 -2.48 -50.62 -37.22
N GLY A 83 -3.75 -50.70 -37.66
CA GLY A 83 -5.00 -50.49 -36.91
C GLY A 83 -5.14 -49.31 -35.95
N GLY A 84 -6.13 -48.45 -36.23
CA GLY A 84 -6.52 -47.32 -35.38
C GLY A 84 -7.35 -47.71 -34.15
N GLU A 85 -7.31 -46.80 -33.18
CA GLU A 85 -8.27 -46.63 -32.09
C GLU A 85 -8.57 -45.13 -31.98
N THR A 86 -9.84 -44.79 -31.93
CA THR A 86 -10.41 -43.45 -31.79
C THR A 86 -10.51 -43.05 -30.31
N GLY A 87 -10.21 -41.80 -29.97
CA GLY A 87 -10.78 -41.14 -28.78
C GLY A 87 -9.80 -40.31 -27.95
N GLY A 88 -10.03 -38.99 -27.92
CA GLY A 88 -9.36 -38.07 -27.00
C GLY A 88 -9.29 -36.64 -27.54
N THR A 89 -10.42 -35.93 -27.59
CA THR A 89 -10.42 -34.48 -27.77
C THR A 89 -9.97 -33.83 -26.45
N GLY A 90 -8.69 -33.46 -26.36
CA GLY A 90 -8.15 -32.60 -25.31
C GLY A 90 -8.74 -31.19 -25.43
N GLY A 91 -9.12 -30.61 -24.29
CA GLY A 91 -9.86 -29.36 -24.19
C GLY A 91 -9.19 -28.15 -24.85
N ALA A 92 -10.02 -27.21 -25.27
CA ALA A 92 -9.58 -25.92 -25.79
C ALA A 92 -8.76 -25.17 -24.73
N ALA A 93 -7.55 -24.76 -25.09
CA ALA A 93 -6.76 -23.81 -24.32
C ALA A 93 -7.56 -22.50 -24.16
N GLY A 94 -7.57 -21.96 -22.94
CA GLY A 94 -8.20 -20.68 -22.65
C GLY A 94 -7.63 -19.58 -23.56
N GLN A 95 -8.53 -18.76 -24.10
CA GLN A 95 -8.22 -17.58 -24.87
C GLN A 95 -7.33 -16.64 -24.04
N GLY A 96 -6.09 -16.42 -24.48
CA GLY A 96 -5.27 -15.35 -23.94
C GLY A 96 -5.96 -14.00 -24.14
N GLY A 97 -5.94 -13.15 -23.11
CA GLY A 97 -6.47 -11.80 -23.18
C GLY A 97 -5.88 -11.03 -24.37
N VAL A 98 -6.71 -10.21 -24.99
CA VAL A 98 -6.31 -9.39 -26.15
C VAL A 98 -5.22 -8.42 -25.69
N ALA A 99 -4.02 -8.51 -26.27
CA ALA A 99 -2.98 -7.53 -26.04
C ALA A 99 -3.50 -6.14 -26.46
N GLY A 100 -3.33 -5.14 -25.58
CA GLY A 100 -3.65 -3.75 -25.91
C GLY A 100 -2.97 -3.33 -27.22
N SER A 101 -3.67 -2.56 -28.04
CA SER A 101 -3.09 -2.05 -29.29
C SER A 101 -1.86 -1.19 -28.97
N ALA A 102 -0.73 -1.48 -29.63
CA ALA A 102 0.44 -0.61 -29.55
C ALA A 102 0.05 0.81 -30.00
N GLY A 103 0.50 1.83 -29.26
CA GLY A 103 0.33 3.21 -29.67
C GLY A 103 0.89 3.43 -31.08
N THR A 104 0.25 4.27 -31.88
CA THR A 104 0.74 4.64 -33.19
C THR A 104 2.11 5.31 -33.07
N ALA A 105 3.12 4.78 -33.74
CA ALA A 105 4.41 5.44 -33.87
C ALA A 105 4.20 6.84 -34.50
N GLY A 106 4.83 7.86 -33.94
CA GLY A 106 4.82 9.20 -34.52
C GLY A 106 5.33 9.17 -35.97
N THR A 107 4.81 10.05 -36.81
CA THR A 107 5.24 10.18 -38.20
C THR A 107 6.73 10.54 -38.27
N ALA A 108 7.52 9.74 -39.00
CA ALA A 108 8.90 10.08 -39.31
C ALA A 108 8.94 11.38 -40.15
N GLY A 109 9.76 12.35 -39.72
CA GLY A 109 9.99 13.56 -40.49
C GLY A 109 10.60 13.25 -41.86
N THR A 110 10.22 14.04 -42.87
CA THR A 110 10.77 13.93 -44.22
C THR A 110 12.26 14.27 -44.24
N ALA A 111 13.09 13.39 -44.81
CA ALA A 111 14.51 13.67 -45.03
C ALA A 111 14.68 14.78 -46.08
N GLY A 112 15.30 15.89 -45.68
CA GLY A 112 15.70 16.95 -46.61
C GLY A 112 16.88 16.54 -47.48
N THR A 113 16.90 17.00 -48.74
CA THR A 113 18.07 16.92 -49.62
C THR A 113 19.27 17.68 -49.03
N ALA A 114 20.46 17.08 -49.09
CA ALA A 114 21.67 17.56 -48.42
C ALA A 114 22.04 19.02 -48.79
N GLY A 115 21.93 19.89 -47.80
CA GLY A 115 22.47 21.25 -47.77
C GLY A 115 23.24 21.45 -46.46
N THR A 116 24.15 22.43 -46.45
CA THR A 116 25.06 22.79 -45.34
C THR A 116 24.40 22.77 -43.96
N ALA A 117 25.11 22.23 -42.96
CA ALA A 117 24.62 21.93 -41.61
C ALA A 117 23.88 23.11 -40.95
N GLY A 118 22.54 22.99 -40.87
CA GLY A 118 21.70 23.82 -40.02
C GLY A 118 21.75 23.36 -38.56
N THR A 119 21.45 24.28 -37.65
CA THR A 119 21.28 24.03 -36.21
C THR A 119 20.28 22.90 -35.94
N ALA A 120 20.61 22.00 -35.01
CA ALA A 120 19.73 20.90 -34.61
C ALA A 120 18.35 21.42 -34.15
N GLY A 121 17.28 20.83 -34.67
CA GLY A 121 15.92 21.16 -34.27
C GLY A 121 15.64 20.74 -32.82
N THR A 122 14.73 21.45 -32.16
CA THR A 122 14.21 21.12 -30.83
C THR A 122 13.46 19.77 -30.85
N ALA A 123 13.70 18.92 -29.86
CA ALA A 123 12.96 17.67 -29.69
C ALA A 123 11.46 17.97 -29.54
N GLY A 124 10.62 17.18 -30.23
CA GLY A 124 9.16 17.26 -30.07
C GLY A 124 8.73 16.90 -28.65
N ALA A 125 7.61 17.47 -28.20
CA ALA A 125 7.01 17.13 -26.92
C ALA A 125 6.69 15.62 -26.84
N ALA A 126 6.95 15.02 -25.69
CA ALA A 126 6.54 13.64 -25.43
C ALA A 126 5.01 13.51 -25.61
N GLY A 127 4.57 12.46 -26.31
CA GLY A 127 3.16 12.16 -26.39
C GLY A 127 2.58 11.89 -25.01
N THR A 128 1.34 12.32 -24.78
CA THR A 128 0.57 11.96 -23.58
C THR A 128 0.39 10.45 -23.54
N ALA A 129 0.64 9.82 -22.39
CA ALA A 129 0.29 8.43 -22.16
C ALA A 129 -1.20 8.22 -22.46
N GLY A 130 -1.53 7.15 -23.20
CA GLY A 130 -2.93 6.80 -23.45
C GLY A 130 -3.66 6.51 -22.14
N ALA A 131 -4.96 6.83 -22.09
CA ALA A 131 -5.80 6.43 -20.97
C ALA A 131 -5.70 4.91 -20.76
N ALA A 132 -5.50 4.49 -19.51
CA ALA A 132 -5.52 3.08 -19.14
C ALA A 132 -6.84 2.48 -19.64
N GLY A 133 -6.76 1.40 -20.42
CA GLY A 133 -7.96 0.67 -20.84
C GLY A 133 -8.74 0.24 -19.60
N SER A 134 -10.07 0.35 -19.65
CA SER A 134 -10.95 -0.17 -18.60
C SER A 134 -10.63 -1.66 -18.42
N GLY A 135 -9.96 -2.00 -17.32
CA GLY A 135 -9.62 -3.38 -16.99
C GLY A 135 -10.90 -4.21 -16.96
N GLY A 136 -10.82 -5.47 -17.45
CA GLY A 136 -11.92 -6.42 -17.29
C GLY A 136 -12.35 -6.45 -15.83
N GLN A 137 -13.66 -6.36 -15.58
CA GLN A 137 -14.18 -6.28 -14.22
C GLN A 137 -13.64 -7.46 -13.41
N SER A 138 -13.00 -7.14 -12.29
CA SER A 138 -12.54 -8.15 -11.33
C SER A 138 -13.73 -9.02 -10.92
N ASN A 139 -13.50 -10.32 -10.73
CA ASN A 139 -14.50 -11.21 -10.14
C ASN A 139 -14.55 -11.12 -8.61
N CYS A 140 -13.78 -10.20 -8.02
CA CYS A 140 -13.75 -9.90 -6.61
C CYS A 140 -14.89 -8.96 -6.20
N THR A 141 -15.23 -8.96 -4.91
CA THR A 141 -16.22 -8.02 -4.36
C THR A 141 -15.70 -6.60 -4.50
N LEU A 142 -16.48 -5.72 -5.15
CA LEU A 142 -16.11 -4.33 -5.31
C LEU A 142 -16.32 -3.59 -3.98
N ILE A 143 -15.31 -2.86 -3.53
CA ILE A 143 -15.32 -2.01 -2.35
C ILE A 143 -14.73 -0.62 -2.64
N THR A 144 -15.03 0.36 -1.80
CA THR A 144 -14.41 1.68 -1.75
C THR A 144 -13.90 1.97 -0.35
N TYR A 145 -12.93 2.89 -0.25
CA TYR A 145 -12.49 3.45 1.03
C TYR A 145 -13.17 4.80 1.20
N GLU A 146 -13.86 4.99 2.31
CA GLU A 146 -14.55 6.23 2.64
C GLU A 146 -13.97 6.83 3.92
N ASN A 147 -14.21 8.13 4.13
CA ASN A 147 -13.84 8.83 5.36
C ASN A 147 -12.36 8.61 5.77
N LEU A 148 -11.46 8.68 4.79
CA LEU A 148 -10.03 8.45 5.01
C LEU A 148 -9.46 9.49 5.98
N ALA A 149 -8.88 9.02 7.09
CA ALA A 149 -8.30 9.86 8.14
C ALA A 149 -6.87 9.41 8.47
N PRO A 150 -5.94 10.35 8.72
CA PRO A 150 -4.60 9.99 9.18
C PRO A 150 -4.66 9.42 10.60
N TYR A 151 -3.88 8.39 10.84
CA TYR A 151 -3.59 7.85 12.17
C TYR A 151 -2.13 8.11 12.52
N GLN A 152 -1.94 8.67 13.70
CA GLN A 152 -0.65 9.15 14.15
C GLN A 152 0.31 7.98 14.38
N VAL A 153 1.46 8.04 13.73
CA VAL A 153 2.65 7.25 14.08
C VAL A 153 3.77 8.21 14.44
N ALA A 154 4.65 7.82 15.36
CA ALA A 154 5.67 8.74 15.84
C ALA A 154 6.55 9.26 14.68
N PRO A 155 7.09 10.48 14.76
CA PRO A 155 7.93 11.03 13.71
C PRO A 155 9.02 10.06 13.24
N GLY A 156 9.10 9.84 11.93
CA GLY A 156 10.05 8.90 11.32
C GLY A 156 9.61 7.42 11.31
N GLN A 157 8.37 7.11 11.71
CA GLN A 157 7.80 5.76 11.63
C GLN A 157 6.91 5.51 10.40
N GLY A 158 6.70 6.54 9.57
CA GLY A 158 5.86 6.47 8.38
C GLY A 158 4.56 7.26 8.52
N ALA A 159 3.48 6.79 7.89
CA ALA A 159 2.13 7.30 8.02
C ALA A 159 1.12 6.16 7.88
N VAL A 160 0.02 6.20 8.63
CA VAL A 160 -1.08 5.25 8.50
C VAL A 160 -2.35 6.06 8.23
N PHE A 161 -3.20 5.57 7.33
CA PHE A 161 -4.50 6.15 7.07
C PHE A 161 -5.56 5.08 7.25
N TYR A 162 -6.56 5.37 8.06
CA TYR A 162 -7.73 4.51 8.23
C TYR A 162 -8.88 5.00 7.36
N ALA A 163 -9.66 4.06 6.85
CA ALA A 163 -10.88 4.34 6.11
C ALA A 163 -11.97 3.37 6.55
N GLU A 164 -13.21 3.82 6.39
CA GLU A 164 -14.36 2.93 6.36
C GLU A 164 -14.37 2.18 5.02
N VAL A 165 -14.87 0.94 5.03
CA VAL A 165 -15.03 0.14 3.80
C VAL A 165 -16.50 0.08 3.43
N ASP A 166 -16.84 0.50 2.21
CA ASP A 166 -18.19 0.37 1.65
C ASP A 166 -18.18 -0.58 0.42
N PRO A 167 -19.10 -1.55 0.31
CA PRO A 167 -20.02 -1.97 1.36
C PRO A 167 -19.29 -2.69 2.50
N ASN A 168 -19.93 -2.75 3.67
CA ASN A 168 -19.52 -3.67 4.72
C ASN A 168 -19.62 -5.13 4.20
N ILE A 169 -18.55 -5.87 4.33
CA ILE A 169 -18.31 -7.24 3.88
C ILE A 169 -18.33 -8.22 5.06
N GLU A 170 -18.59 -9.50 4.76
CA GLU A 170 -18.41 -10.65 5.67
C GLU A 170 -19.28 -10.69 6.95
N GLY A 171 -19.93 -9.60 7.35
CA GLY A 171 -20.85 -9.56 8.47
C GLY A 171 -21.48 -8.20 8.76
N ALA A 172 -21.87 -7.99 10.01
CA ALA A 172 -22.53 -6.77 10.49
C ALA A 172 -21.59 -5.89 11.34
N ASP A 173 -20.46 -6.44 11.77
CA ASP A 173 -19.43 -5.68 12.46
C ASP A 173 -18.69 -4.82 11.43
N PRO A 174 -18.19 -3.63 11.80
CA PRO A 174 -17.60 -2.69 10.86
C PRO A 174 -16.30 -3.22 10.26
N ASP A 175 -16.07 -2.88 9.01
CA ASP A 175 -14.80 -3.14 8.34
C ASP A 175 -13.91 -1.90 8.31
N LEU A 176 -12.62 -2.15 8.46
CA LEU A 176 -11.60 -1.11 8.52
C LEU A 176 -10.61 -1.27 7.37
N GLY A 177 -10.55 -0.26 6.50
CA GLY A 177 -9.49 -0.07 5.53
C GLY A 177 -8.27 0.56 6.19
N SER A 178 -7.09 0.11 5.79
CA SER A 178 -5.81 0.68 6.25
C SER A 178 -4.88 0.87 5.06
N LEU A 179 -4.30 2.06 4.95
CA LEU A 179 -3.24 2.38 4.02
C LEU A 179 -2.00 2.84 4.80
N GLU A 180 -0.95 2.02 4.79
CA GLU A 180 0.24 2.19 5.61
C GLU A 180 1.44 2.51 4.70
N PHE A 181 2.16 3.56 5.04
CA PHE A 181 3.42 3.97 4.41
C PHE A 181 4.51 3.92 5.45
N TYR A 182 5.57 3.14 5.25
CA TYR A 182 6.66 3.02 6.24
C TYR A 182 7.84 3.96 5.99
N GLU A 183 7.77 4.72 4.90
CA GLU A 183 8.73 5.74 4.49
C GLU A 183 7.99 6.78 3.64
N GLU A 184 8.61 7.94 3.41
CA GLU A 184 8.03 8.91 2.49
C GLU A 184 7.99 8.33 1.08
N ALA A 185 6.79 8.27 0.51
CA ALA A 185 6.54 7.59 -0.75
C ALA A 185 5.83 8.53 -1.72
N THR A 186 6.58 9.06 -2.69
CA THR A 186 6.04 9.84 -3.82
C THR A 186 6.38 9.15 -5.13
N GLY A 187 5.46 9.13 -6.09
CA GLY A 187 5.61 8.42 -7.36
C GLY A 187 4.69 7.20 -7.47
N THR A 188 4.99 6.31 -8.42
CA THR A 188 4.13 5.16 -8.75
C THR A 188 4.75 3.85 -8.25
N PHE A 189 4.00 3.11 -7.45
CA PHE A 189 4.41 1.87 -6.80
C PHE A 189 3.47 0.72 -7.19
N ASN A 190 4.05 -0.46 -7.40
CA ASN A 190 3.28 -1.68 -7.62
C ASN A 190 2.94 -2.31 -6.26
N LEU A 191 1.66 -2.66 -6.07
CA LEU A 191 1.16 -3.20 -4.81
C LEU A 191 1.20 -4.73 -4.73
N GLY A 192 1.44 -5.43 -5.84
CA GLY A 192 1.36 -6.90 -5.91
C GLY A 192 2.69 -7.61 -6.09
N THR A 193 3.81 -6.89 -6.13
CA THR A 193 5.12 -7.44 -6.50
C THR A 193 6.24 -6.86 -5.62
N GLY A 194 7.41 -7.51 -5.62
CA GLY A 194 8.55 -7.08 -4.82
C GLY A 194 8.23 -7.09 -3.32
N ASP A 195 8.76 -6.10 -2.60
CA ASP A 195 8.57 -5.97 -1.14
C ASP A 195 7.08 -5.74 -0.78
N ASN A 196 6.33 -5.08 -1.65
CA ASN A 196 4.89 -4.81 -1.46
C ASN A 196 4.00 -6.05 -1.61
N ALA A 197 4.53 -7.20 -2.06
CA ALA A 197 3.77 -8.45 -2.20
C ALA A 197 3.52 -9.19 -0.87
N ASN A 198 4.18 -8.79 0.22
CA ASN A 198 3.97 -9.39 1.53
C ASN A 198 3.92 -8.35 2.65
N TYR A 199 3.04 -8.53 3.63
CA TYR A 199 2.89 -7.58 4.73
C TYR A 199 4.14 -7.50 5.63
N GLU A 200 4.99 -8.52 5.66
CA GLU A 200 6.27 -8.50 6.41
C GLU A 200 7.32 -7.57 5.78
N THR A 201 7.23 -7.29 4.48
CA THR A 201 8.24 -6.54 3.73
C THR A 201 7.72 -5.24 3.14
N CYS A 202 6.40 -5.11 3.02
CA CYS A 202 5.74 -4.04 2.32
C CYS A 202 6.05 -2.64 2.89
N SER A 203 6.23 -1.67 1.98
CA SER A 203 6.47 -0.24 2.25
C SER A 203 5.23 0.62 1.97
N GLN A 204 4.39 0.22 1.00
CA GLN A 204 3.09 0.82 0.71
C GLN A 204 2.02 -0.25 0.79
N CYS A 205 1.31 -0.30 1.91
CA CYS A 205 0.49 -1.44 2.30
C CYS A 205 -0.97 -1.06 2.42
N MET A 206 -1.79 -1.62 1.54
CA MET A 206 -3.23 -1.56 1.60
C MET A 206 -3.79 -2.86 2.18
N ARG A 207 -4.67 -2.71 3.17
CA ARG A 207 -5.28 -3.81 3.94
C ARG A 207 -6.74 -3.53 4.22
N VAL A 208 -7.54 -4.58 4.27
CA VAL A 208 -8.87 -4.54 4.88
C VAL A 208 -8.91 -5.52 6.04
N LEU A 209 -9.40 -5.06 7.18
CA LEU A 209 -9.71 -5.85 8.35
C LEU A 209 -11.23 -5.96 8.36
N ALA A 210 -11.76 -7.15 8.15
CA ALA A 210 -13.20 -7.37 8.13
C ALA A 210 -13.71 -7.85 9.50
N ASP A 211 -14.95 -7.47 9.82
CA ASP A 211 -15.64 -7.78 11.07
C ASP A 211 -14.82 -7.40 12.30
N VAL A 212 -14.48 -6.12 12.40
CA VAL A 212 -13.66 -5.59 13.48
C VAL A 212 -14.50 -5.38 14.73
N THR A 213 -14.03 -5.96 15.83
CA THR A 213 -14.59 -5.76 17.17
C THR A 213 -13.50 -5.26 18.12
N GLN A 214 -13.87 -4.92 19.37
CA GLN A 214 -12.90 -4.50 20.40
C GLN A 214 -11.81 -5.55 20.71
N SER A 215 -12.02 -6.82 20.37
CA SER A 215 -11.11 -7.90 20.78
C SER A 215 -10.71 -8.86 19.66
N ALA A 216 -11.25 -8.69 18.45
CA ALA A 216 -11.02 -9.60 17.35
C ALA A 216 -11.21 -8.93 16.00
N VAL A 217 -10.55 -9.51 15.01
CA VAL A 217 -10.74 -9.24 13.58
C VAL A 217 -11.15 -10.55 12.94
N GLY A 218 -12.23 -10.55 12.15
CA GLY A 218 -12.74 -11.75 11.49
C GLY A 218 -11.81 -12.23 10.36
N LYS A 219 -11.54 -11.35 9.38
CA LYS A 219 -10.68 -11.66 8.24
C LYS A 219 -9.69 -10.54 7.94
N PHE A 220 -8.56 -10.93 7.34
CA PHE A 220 -7.60 -9.98 6.78
C PHE A 220 -7.56 -10.11 5.27
N PHE A 221 -7.56 -8.98 4.61
CA PHE A 221 -7.28 -8.87 3.19
C PHE A 221 -6.04 -8.02 2.99
N PHE A 222 -5.17 -8.45 2.09
CA PHE A 222 -3.95 -7.74 1.74
C PHE A 222 -3.86 -7.59 0.23
N GLN A 223 -3.32 -6.45 -0.21
CA GLN A 223 -3.06 -6.18 -1.61
C GLN A 223 -2.34 -7.34 -2.32
N SER A 224 -2.77 -7.64 -3.53
CA SER A 224 -2.19 -8.69 -4.37
C SER A 224 -1.86 -8.20 -5.77
N LYS A 225 -2.50 -7.11 -6.21
CA LYS A 225 -2.33 -6.48 -7.52
C LYS A 225 -2.65 -5.00 -7.45
N GLY A 226 -2.28 -4.30 -8.52
CA GLY A 226 -2.61 -2.90 -8.75
C GLY A 226 -1.43 -1.97 -8.53
N MET A 227 -1.70 -0.70 -8.76
CA MET A 227 -0.73 0.38 -8.62
C MET A 227 -1.29 1.44 -7.68
N ILE A 228 -0.42 2.07 -6.91
CA ILE A 228 -0.68 3.36 -6.25
C ILE A 228 0.25 4.40 -6.84
N THR A 229 -0.27 5.57 -7.18
CA THR A 229 0.52 6.75 -7.56
C THR A 229 0.29 7.83 -6.54
N VAL A 230 1.33 8.20 -5.79
CA VAL A 230 1.29 9.25 -4.78
C VAL A 230 1.88 10.53 -5.35
N ASP A 231 1.12 11.61 -5.30
CA ASP A 231 1.50 12.93 -5.79
C ASP A 231 2.40 13.63 -4.75
N ALA A 232 3.54 14.16 -5.20
CA ALA A 232 4.50 14.83 -4.33
C ALA A 232 3.97 16.14 -3.71
N SER A 233 2.83 16.67 -4.18
CA SER A 233 2.16 17.82 -3.57
C SER A 233 1.48 17.53 -2.24
N ALA A 234 1.20 16.26 -1.93
CA ALA A 234 0.66 15.82 -0.65
C ALA A 234 1.13 14.39 -0.37
N GLY A 235 2.35 14.28 0.15
CA GLY A 235 2.99 13.01 0.50
C GLY A 235 2.56 12.50 1.88
N PRO A 236 2.64 11.19 2.13
CA PRO A 236 2.03 10.55 3.29
C PRO A 236 2.59 11.05 4.63
N THR A 237 3.88 11.41 4.70
CA THR A 237 4.47 11.93 5.95
C THR A 237 4.29 13.44 6.13
N SER A 238 3.64 14.13 5.18
CA SER A 238 3.34 15.57 5.28
C SER A 238 2.02 15.89 5.97
N GLY A 239 1.33 14.88 6.53
CA GLY A 239 0.01 15.04 7.14
C GLY A 239 -1.14 15.07 6.12
N GLY A 240 -0.82 15.02 4.82
CA GLY A 240 -1.79 14.84 3.75
C GLY A 240 -1.55 13.57 2.94
N LEU A 241 -2.42 13.33 1.97
CA LEU A 241 -2.25 12.26 0.99
C LEU A 241 -2.99 12.62 -0.28
N LYS A 242 -2.30 12.69 -1.41
CA LYS A 242 -2.95 12.71 -2.72
C LYS A 242 -2.48 11.51 -3.51
N ALA A 243 -3.37 10.54 -3.71
CA ALA A 243 -3.02 9.29 -4.37
C ALA A 243 -4.08 8.81 -5.36
N THR A 244 -3.63 8.15 -6.43
CA THR A 244 -4.50 7.44 -7.37
C THR A 244 -4.17 5.96 -7.32
N LEU A 245 -5.17 5.15 -6.99
CA LEU A 245 -5.14 3.70 -7.02
C LEU A 245 -5.70 3.21 -8.36
N THR A 246 -5.07 2.20 -8.96
CA THR A 246 -5.49 1.67 -10.27
C THR A 246 -5.41 0.16 -10.30
N GLY A 247 -6.53 -0.48 -10.63
CA GLY A 247 -6.64 -1.93 -10.77
C GLY A 247 -6.22 -2.71 -9.51
N VAL A 248 -6.57 -2.19 -8.34
CA VAL A 248 -6.18 -2.79 -7.05
C VAL A 248 -7.10 -3.95 -6.71
N GLU A 249 -6.50 -5.09 -6.37
CA GLU A 249 -7.19 -6.26 -5.83
C GLU A 249 -6.51 -6.69 -4.53
N LEU A 250 -7.31 -7.02 -3.53
CA LEU A 250 -6.88 -7.62 -2.28
C LEU A 250 -7.37 -9.06 -2.22
N ILE A 251 -6.59 -9.94 -1.60
CA ILE A 251 -6.97 -11.33 -1.35
C ILE A 251 -6.99 -11.59 0.14
N GLU A 252 -7.83 -12.53 0.56
CA GLU A 252 -7.86 -13.02 1.93
C GLU A 252 -6.50 -13.65 2.29
N VAL A 253 -5.96 -13.24 3.44
CA VAL A 253 -4.69 -13.70 3.97
C VAL A 253 -4.82 -14.03 5.46
N THR A 254 -3.97 -14.94 5.95
CA THR A 254 -3.63 -14.99 7.37
C THR A 254 -2.42 -14.11 7.63
N ILE A 255 -2.35 -13.45 8.79
CA ILE A 255 -1.19 -12.66 9.21
C ILE A 255 -0.57 -13.31 10.44
N ASP A 256 0.72 -13.63 10.37
CA ASP A 256 1.48 -14.08 11.54
C ASP A 256 1.75 -12.92 12.48
N GLU A 257 1.32 -13.03 13.74
CA GLU A 257 1.37 -11.93 14.73
C GLU A 257 2.79 -11.50 15.13
N ASN A 258 3.78 -12.39 14.97
CA ASN A 258 5.16 -12.17 15.42
C ASN A 258 6.03 -11.59 14.30
N THR A 259 5.76 -11.99 13.06
CA THR A 259 6.55 -11.63 11.88
C THR A 259 5.85 -10.67 10.94
N ALA A 260 4.54 -10.44 11.14
CA ALA A 260 3.66 -9.73 10.21
C ALA A 260 3.56 -10.38 8.82
N LYS A 261 3.99 -11.63 8.66
CA LYS A 261 3.96 -12.31 7.36
C LYS A 261 2.53 -12.59 6.93
N SER A 262 2.14 -12.06 5.78
CA SER A 262 0.87 -12.41 5.15
C SER A 262 1.00 -13.72 4.34
N THR A 263 0.01 -14.60 4.44
CA THR A 263 -0.06 -15.85 3.66
C THR A 263 -1.44 -15.96 3.03
N PRO A 264 -1.55 -16.10 1.70
CA PRO A 264 -2.84 -16.27 1.02
C PRO A 264 -3.65 -17.44 1.57
N VAL A 265 -4.94 -17.21 1.84
CA VAL A 265 -5.87 -18.28 2.19
C VAL A 265 -6.26 -19.03 0.91
N PRO A 266 -6.05 -20.36 0.82
CA PRO A 266 -6.43 -21.14 -0.35
C PRO A 266 -7.94 -21.06 -0.61
N ASN A 267 -8.33 -20.62 -1.82
CA ASN A 267 -9.71 -20.34 -2.19
C ASN A 267 -10.40 -19.29 -1.29
N GLY A 268 -9.61 -18.41 -0.68
CA GLY A 268 -10.11 -17.28 0.10
C GLY A 268 -10.87 -16.27 -0.76
N ALA A 269 -11.63 -15.41 -0.09
CA ALA A 269 -12.33 -14.31 -0.73
C ALA A 269 -11.34 -13.28 -1.33
N CYS A 270 -11.84 -12.43 -2.21
CA CYS A 270 -11.07 -11.33 -2.75
C CYS A 270 -11.92 -10.07 -2.90
N LEU A 271 -11.26 -8.92 -2.80
CA LEU A 271 -11.83 -7.59 -2.90
C LEU A 271 -11.15 -6.84 -4.06
N ALA A 272 -11.88 -5.93 -4.68
CA ALA A 272 -11.33 -5.03 -5.70
C ALA A 272 -11.79 -3.60 -5.43
N LEU A 273 -10.94 -2.64 -5.77
CA LEU A 273 -11.34 -1.24 -5.84
C LEU A 273 -11.83 -0.91 -7.26
N PRO A 274 -12.50 0.24 -7.46
CA PRO A 274 -12.79 0.75 -8.80
C PRO A 274 -11.53 0.78 -9.68
N ALA A 275 -11.72 0.68 -10.99
CA ALA A 275 -10.61 0.61 -11.95
C ALA A 275 -9.60 1.75 -11.78
N SER A 276 -10.10 2.94 -11.43
CA SER A 276 -9.31 4.07 -10.95
C SER A 276 -10.06 4.67 -9.75
N PHE A 277 -9.33 4.91 -8.67
CA PHE A 277 -9.87 5.42 -7.42
C PHE A 277 -8.91 6.46 -6.83
N GLU A 278 -9.42 7.65 -6.51
CA GLU A 278 -8.60 8.76 -6.01
C GLU A 278 -8.83 8.93 -4.51
N LEU A 279 -7.73 9.13 -3.79
CA LEU A 279 -7.68 9.45 -2.38
C LEU A 279 -7.09 10.84 -2.23
N TYR A 280 -7.76 11.67 -1.42
CA TYR A 280 -7.29 13.02 -1.13
C TYR A 280 -7.55 13.41 0.31
N ILE A 281 -6.46 13.65 1.03
CA ILE A 281 -6.40 14.34 2.31
C ILE A 281 -5.52 15.56 2.07
N GLU A 282 -6.09 16.73 2.31
CA GLU A 282 -5.38 17.99 2.20
C GLU A 282 -4.31 18.07 3.30
N PRO A 283 -3.02 18.25 2.95
CA PRO A 283 -1.99 18.47 3.95
C PRO A 283 -2.17 19.85 4.61
N PRO A 284 -1.65 20.04 5.83
CA PRO A 284 -1.55 21.37 6.40
C PRO A 284 -0.80 22.33 5.46
N PRO A 285 -1.17 23.62 5.44
CA PRO A 285 -0.43 24.63 4.71
C PRO A 285 1.05 24.65 5.14
N PRO A 286 1.99 25.00 4.25
CA PRO A 286 3.42 25.04 4.59
C PRO A 286 3.79 26.01 5.73
N THR A 287 2.89 26.93 6.08
CA THR A 287 3.04 27.87 7.20
C THR A 287 2.56 27.30 8.53
N TRP A 288 1.98 26.10 8.55
CA TRP A 288 1.66 25.38 9.78
C TRP A 288 2.96 24.97 10.49
N THR A 289 3.06 25.29 11.78
CA THR A 289 4.29 25.08 12.56
C THR A 289 4.13 24.14 13.74
N CYS A 290 2.90 23.79 14.11
CA CYS A 290 2.65 22.82 15.18
C CYS A 290 2.79 21.38 14.66
N ASP A 291 2.71 20.42 15.57
CA ASP A 291 2.69 19.01 15.18
C ASP A 291 1.51 18.74 14.23
N LEU A 292 1.71 17.85 13.26
CA LEU A 292 0.71 17.54 12.23
C LEU A 292 -0.56 16.92 12.82
N GLU A 293 -0.48 16.40 14.05
CA GLU A 293 -1.61 15.78 14.74
C GLU A 293 -2.68 16.79 15.19
N TYR A 294 -2.31 18.06 15.33
CA TYR A 294 -3.21 19.14 15.74
C TYR A 294 -3.88 19.85 14.56
N TYR A 295 -3.56 19.47 13.32
CA TYR A 295 -4.18 20.10 12.15
C TYR A 295 -5.45 19.38 11.76
N ARG A 296 -6.62 20.02 11.91
CA ARG A 296 -7.92 19.47 11.52
C ARG A 296 -8.22 18.14 12.21
N ASP A 297 -7.92 18.06 13.50
CA ASP A 297 -8.13 16.88 14.34
C ASP A 297 -9.58 16.77 14.86
N GLY A 298 -10.35 17.85 14.72
CA GLY A 298 -11.75 17.96 15.12
C GLY A 298 -11.95 18.11 16.62
N GLN A 299 -10.91 18.42 17.39
CA GLN A 299 -10.96 18.55 18.85
C GLN A 299 -10.75 19.99 19.31
N PHE A 300 -9.68 20.63 18.86
CA PHE A 300 -9.27 21.95 19.36
C PHE A 300 -9.04 22.91 18.20
N CYS A 301 -9.18 24.20 18.49
CA CYS A 301 -8.80 25.26 17.56
C CYS A 301 -7.38 25.74 17.91
N ASP A 302 -6.39 25.27 17.15
CA ASP A 302 -4.97 25.52 17.39
C ASP A 302 -4.51 26.85 16.77
N CYS A 303 -4.85 27.95 17.44
CA CYS A 303 -4.80 29.29 16.86
C CYS A 303 -3.39 29.81 16.56
N THR A 304 -2.37 29.41 17.33
CA THR A 304 -1.02 30.02 17.18
C THR A 304 -0.07 29.22 16.29
N CYS A 305 -0.60 28.22 15.59
CA CYS A 305 0.15 27.29 14.76
C CYS A 305 0.53 27.83 13.37
N GLY A 306 0.46 29.15 13.17
CA GLY A 306 0.94 29.85 11.98
C GLY A 306 -0.06 29.87 10.82
N ALA A 307 -0.59 28.71 10.41
CA ALA A 307 -1.71 28.64 9.47
C ALA A 307 -3.05 28.48 10.19
N TRP A 308 -4.15 28.89 9.55
CA TRP A 308 -5.48 28.68 10.11
C TRP A 308 -5.76 27.19 10.28
N ASP A 309 -6.11 26.80 11.49
CA ASP A 309 -6.67 25.50 11.80
C ASP A 309 -8.16 25.47 11.41
N PRO A 310 -8.59 24.58 10.48
CA PRO A 310 -10.00 24.47 10.11
C PRO A 310 -10.93 24.15 11.28
N ASP A 311 -10.43 23.59 12.38
CA ASP A 311 -11.25 23.30 13.57
C ASP A 311 -11.73 24.57 14.28
N CYS A 312 -11.07 25.71 14.03
CA CYS A 312 -11.51 27.04 14.46
C CYS A 312 -12.78 27.55 13.75
N ASP A 313 -13.23 26.89 12.67
CA ASP A 313 -14.49 27.23 12.01
C ASP A 313 -15.71 26.64 12.77
N ASP A 314 -15.50 25.68 13.70
CA ASP A 314 -16.54 25.21 14.63
C ASP A 314 -16.44 25.94 15.99
N PRO A 315 -17.42 26.78 16.34
CA PRO A 315 -17.42 27.49 17.62
C PRO A 315 -17.63 26.58 18.84
N ALA A 316 -17.93 25.28 18.65
CA ALA A 316 -18.01 24.30 19.73
C ALA A 316 -16.63 23.83 20.22
N ASN A 317 -15.58 24.01 19.42
CA ASN A 317 -14.22 23.61 19.77
C ASN A 317 -13.56 24.65 20.68
N ASP A 318 -12.86 24.18 21.70
CA ASP A 318 -12.09 25.05 22.59
C ASP A 318 -10.86 25.61 21.85
N VAL A 319 -10.56 26.88 22.08
CA VAL A 319 -9.38 27.53 21.48
C VAL A 319 -8.15 27.23 22.31
N PHE A 320 -7.13 26.67 21.68
CA PHE A 320 -5.83 26.39 22.29
C PHE A 320 -4.80 27.48 21.95
N ASP A 321 -3.79 27.61 22.81
CA ASP A 321 -2.71 28.62 22.73
C ASP A 321 -3.12 30.10 22.71
N CYS A 322 -4.35 30.44 23.12
CA CYS A 322 -4.76 31.82 23.39
C CYS A 322 -4.90 32.09 24.91
N ASP A 323 -4.86 33.38 25.30
CA ASP A 323 -5.10 33.76 26.69
C ASP A 323 -6.57 33.52 27.09
N ASP A 324 -6.83 33.36 28.40
CA ASP A 324 -8.18 33.10 28.93
C ASP A 324 -9.18 34.19 28.51
N GLY A 325 -10.25 33.77 27.82
CA GLY A 325 -11.29 34.63 27.28
C GLY A 325 -11.03 35.21 25.88
N GLU A 326 -9.89 34.89 25.26
CA GLU A 326 -9.64 35.22 23.85
C GLU A 326 -10.28 34.19 22.90
N VAL A 327 -10.47 34.62 21.64
CA VAL A 327 -10.97 33.79 20.54
C VAL A 327 -9.98 33.82 19.38
N CYS A 328 -9.93 32.74 18.60
CA CYS A 328 -9.17 32.73 17.37
C CYS A 328 -9.93 33.42 16.23
N LYS A 329 -9.30 34.37 15.56
CA LYS A 329 -9.85 35.02 14.36
C LYS A 329 -8.80 35.12 13.25
N LYS A 330 -9.25 35.18 12.00
CA LYS A 330 -8.39 35.53 10.86
C LYS A 330 -8.13 37.04 10.86
N ASP A 331 -6.87 37.43 10.72
CA ASP A 331 -6.48 38.83 10.53
C ASP A 331 -6.80 39.33 9.10
N GLY A 332 -6.36 40.54 8.76
CA GLY A 332 -6.56 41.11 7.41
C GLY A 332 -5.82 40.39 6.28
N SER A 333 -4.84 39.54 6.62
CA SER A 333 -4.04 38.71 5.72
C SER A 333 -4.59 37.28 5.61
N GLY A 334 -5.45 36.87 6.55
CA GLY A 334 -6.00 35.52 6.66
C GLY A 334 -5.28 34.63 7.67
N ASP A 335 -4.29 35.16 8.38
CA ASP A 335 -3.49 34.43 9.37
C ASP A 335 -4.25 34.39 10.72
N PRO A 336 -4.15 33.29 11.50
CA PRO A 336 -4.84 33.19 12.77
C PRO A 336 -4.19 34.11 13.82
N ILE A 337 -5.05 34.80 14.59
CA ILE A 337 -4.65 35.65 15.71
C ILE A 337 -5.59 35.42 16.91
N CYS A 338 -5.00 35.30 18.09
CA CYS A 338 -5.73 35.38 19.34
C CYS A 338 -6.16 36.83 19.57
N THR A 339 -7.44 37.03 19.89
CA THR A 339 -7.96 38.37 20.14
C THR A 339 -9.13 38.33 21.11
N ASN A 340 -9.36 39.46 21.77
CA ASN A 340 -10.56 39.61 22.58
C ASN A 340 -11.82 39.54 21.69
N PRO A 341 -12.90 38.89 22.15
CA PRO A 341 -14.11 38.65 21.36
C PRO A 341 -14.75 39.91 20.77
#